data_AF-A0A4V1LF79-F1
#
_entry.id   AF-A0A4V1LF79-F1
#
_cell.length_a   1.000
_cell.length_b   1.000
_cell.length_c   1.000
_cell.angle_alpha   90.00
_cell.angle_beta   90.00
_cell.angle_gamma   90.00
#
_symmetry.space_group_name_H-M   'P 1'
#
loop_
_entity.id
_entity.type
_entity.pdbx_description
1 polymer ?
#
loop_
_entity_poly.entity_id
_entity_poly.type
_entity_poly.pdbx_seq_one_letter_code
_entity_poly.pdbx_strand_id
1 'polypeptide(L)'
;MSKDRNDALKLLVDELLPYFQADVHSHMKGKVVSIKSGSPMYADVQPLPEQSDGEIRAIYGNCLVLASAAEYLKDGKPTKLKRGDIVEVAFDDRDQDNFDGGSGSYSLASRRMHSENDGIIMGVIR
;
A
#
# COMPACT_ATOMS: atom_id res chain seq x y z
N MET A 1 -18.43 35.42 -24.34
CA MET A 1 -18.88 34.01 -24.33
C MET A 1 -19.31 33.69 -22.91
N SER A 2 -20.60 33.39 -22.72
CA SER A 2 -21.15 32.98 -21.43
C SER A 2 -20.62 31.57 -21.12
N LYS A 3 -19.79 31.40 -20.09
CA LYS A 3 -19.42 30.05 -19.61
C LYS A 3 -20.71 29.35 -19.17
N ASP A 4 -20.98 28.18 -19.73
CA ASP A 4 -22.12 27.37 -19.35
C ASP A 4 -21.92 26.96 -17.88
N ARG A 5 -22.98 26.96 -17.06
CA ARG A 5 -22.87 26.54 -15.64
C ARG A 5 -22.38 25.10 -15.53
N ASN A 6 -22.56 24.31 -16.58
CA ASN A 6 -22.06 22.94 -16.67
C ASN A 6 -20.56 22.85 -16.96
N ASP A 7 -19.90 23.91 -17.43
CA ASP A 7 -18.46 23.88 -17.76
C ASP A 7 -17.59 23.66 -16.52
N ALA A 8 -17.97 24.25 -15.39
CA ALA A 8 -17.26 24.07 -14.12
C ALA A 8 -17.44 22.66 -13.56
N LEU A 9 -18.64 22.09 -13.69
CA LEU A 9 -18.91 20.70 -13.29
C LEU A 9 -18.17 19.72 -14.21
N LYS A 10 -18.11 20.02 -15.51
CA LYS A 10 -17.41 19.21 -16.50
C LYS A 10 -15.90 19.22 -16.27
N LEU A 11 -15.31 20.39 -16.00
CA LEU A 11 -13.90 20.50 -15.60
C LEU A 11 -13.62 19.68 -14.32
N LEU A 12 -14.50 19.74 -13.33
CA LEU A 12 -14.34 18.98 -12.09
C LEU A 12 -14.42 17.47 -12.33
N VAL A 13 -15.42 16.99 -13.07
CA VAL A 13 -15.70 15.56 -13.25
C VAL A 13 -14.78 14.92 -14.29
N ASP A 14 -14.57 15.57 -15.42
CA ASP A 14 -13.86 14.97 -16.56
C ASP A 14 -12.35 15.20 -16.45
N GLU A 15 -11.91 16.35 -15.90
CA GLU A 15 -10.49 16.70 -15.87
C GLU A 15 -9.87 16.51 -14.48
N LEU A 16 -10.51 16.96 -13.39
CA LEU A 16 -9.90 16.92 -12.05
C LEU A 16 -10.12 15.59 -11.30
N LEU A 17 -11.31 14.98 -11.43
CA LEU A 17 -11.67 13.76 -10.72
C LEU A 17 -10.71 12.58 -10.98
N PRO A 18 -10.20 12.35 -12.21
CA PRO A 18 -9.21 11.31 -12.46
C PRO A 18 -7.91 11.50 -11.65
N TYR A 19 -7.48 12.73 -11.42
CA TYR A 19 -6.29 13.01 -10.60
C TYR A 19 -6.52 12.69 -9.12
N PHE A 20 -7.70 13.02 -8.59
CA PHE A 20 -8.05 12.63 -7.22
C PHE A 20 -8.13 11.11 -7.04
N GLN A 21 -8.65 10.40 -8.03
CA GLN A 21 -8.72 8.94 -8.00
C GLN A 21 -7.35 8.27 -8.13
N ALA A 22 -6.44 8.84 -8.93
CA ALA A 22 -5.09 8.33 -9.10
C ALA A 22 -4.24 8.41 -7.83
N ASP A 23 -4.56 9.34 -6.93
CA ASP A 23 -3.85 9.53 -5.66
C ASP A 23 -4.38 8.62 -4.53
N VAL A 24 -5.42 7.82 -4.80
CA VAL A 24 -5.98 6.85 -3.85
C VAL A 24 -5.29 5.51 -4.03
N HIS A 25 -4.25 5.26 -3.25
CA HIS A 25 -3.57 3.98 -3.25
C HIS A 25 -4.45 2.93 -2.56
N SER A 26 -4.90 1.93 -3.31
CA SER A 26 -5.74 0.85 -2.78
C SER A 26 -4.93 -0.43 -2.59
N HIS A 27 -4.44 -0.99 -3.70
CA HIS A 27 -3.67 -2.23 -3.71
C HIS A 27 -2.58 -2.22 -4.77
N MET A 28 -1.48 -2.90 -4.50
CA MET A 28 -0.35 -3.02 -5.41
C MET A 28 0.33 -4.39 -5.26
N LYS A 29 0.72 -4.98 -6.40
CA LYS A 29 1.59 -6.17 -6.39
C LYS A 29 3.03 -5.76 -6.25
N GLY A 30 3.76 -6.47 -5.40
CA GLY A 30 5.15 -6.15 -5.12
C GLY A 30 6.00 -7.37 -4.82
N LYS A 31 7.32 -7.15 -4.80
CA LYS A 31 8.32 -8.14 -4.43
C LYS A 31 9.00 -7.70 -3.14
N VAL A 32 9.05 -8.58 -2.14
CA VAL A 32 9.75 -8.30 -0.88
C VAL A 32 11.25 -8.12 -1.14
N VAL A 33 11.79 -6.96 -0.75
CA VAL A 33 13.23 -6.66 -0.92
C VAL A 33 14.02 -6.71 0.38
N SER A 34 13.37 -6.40 1.50
CA SER A 34 13.98 -6.45 2.84
C SER A 34 12.94 -6.87 3.87
N ILE A 35 13.39 -7.46 4.99
CA ILE A 35 12.53 -7.88 6.10
C ILE A 35 13.14 -7.35 7.40
N LYS A 36 12.29 -6.75 8.23
CA LYS A 36 12.61 -6.27 9.58
C LYS A 36 11.86 -7.15 10.58
N SER A 37 12.61 -8.04 11.23
CA SER A 37 12.08 -8.92 12.27
C SER A 37 11.61 -8.09 13.47
N GLY A 38 10.44 -8.42 14.01
CA GLY A 38 9.84 -7.71 15.13
C GLY A 38 8.41 -8.18 15.38
N SER A 39 7.79 -7.63 16.41
CA SER A 39 6.36 -7.76 16.68
C SER A 39 5.81 -6.37 17.00
N PRO A 40 5.17 -5.67 16.06
CA PRO A 40 4.83 -6.11 14.71
C PRO A 40 6.02 -6.30 13.75
N MET A 41 5.85 -7.15 12.74
CA MET A 41 6.83 -7.42 11.70
C MET A 41 6.64 -6.44 10.54
N TYR A 42 7.74 -5.97 9.96
CA TYR A 42 7.72 -5.06 8.82
C TYR A 42 8.60 -5.57 7.67
N ALA A 43 8.31 -5.14 6.44
CA ALA A 43 9.10 -5.46 5.27
C ALA A 43 9.08 -4.32 4.26
N ASP A 44 10.14 -4.20 3.48
CA ASP A 44 10.18 -3.25 2.36
C ASP A 44 9.80 -3.98 1.07
N VAL A 45 9.01 -3.34 0.21
CA VAL A 45 8.42 -3.94 -0.99
C VAL A 45 8.71 -3.08 -2.22
N GLN A 46 9.26 -3.71 -3.26
CA GLN A 46 9.40 -3.10 -4.59
C GLN A 46 8.12 -3.34 -5.39
N PRO A 47 7.37 -2.31 -5.81
CA PRO A 47 6.22 -2.48 -6.70
C PRO A 47 6.61 -3.14 -8.01
N LEU A 48 5.77 -4.04 -8.52
CA LEU A 48 5.98 -4.71 -9.80
C LEU A 48 5.56 -3.86 -11.01
N PRO A 49 4.40 -3.15 -10.99
CA PRO A 49 4.03 -2.30 -12.11
C PRO A 49 4.98 -1.12 -12.22
N GLU A 50 5.49 -0.89 -13.43
CA GLU A 50 6.25 0.30 -13.77
C GLU A 50 5.35 1.55 -13.75
N GLN A 51 5.98 2.71 -13.83
CA GLN A 51 5.31 3.96 -14.13
C GLN A 51 4.93 4.02 -15.62
N SER A 52 4.07 4.96 -16.00
CA SER A 52 3.64 5.09 -17.41
C SER A 52 4.77 5.48 -18.36
N ASP A 53 5.87 6.00 -17.84
CA ASP A 53 7.11 6.31 -18.55
C ASP A 53 8.11 5.14 -18.57
N GLY A 54 7.78 4.00 -17.96
CA GLY A 54 8.64 2.81 -17.88
C GLY A 54 9.62 2.82 -16.70
N GLU A 55 9.64 3.87 -15.87
CA GLU A 55 10.52 3.93 -14.72
C GLU A 55 10.04 3.01 -13.59
N ILE A 56 11.01 2.47 -12.84
CA ILE A 56 10.74 1.66 -11.66
C ILE A 56 10.18 2.56 -10.55
N ARG A 57 9.11 2.10 -9.87
CA ARG A 57 8.52 2.83 -8.74
C ARG A 57 9.43 2.83 -7.52
N ALA A 58 9.26 3.84 -6.67
CA ALA A 58 9.89 3.86 -5.35
C ALA A 58 9.50 2.63 -4.52
N ILE A 59 10.39 2.20 -3.64
CA ILE A 59 10.14 1.12 -2.69
C ILE A 59 9.14 1.61 -1.65
N TYR A 60 8.13 0.79 -1.36
CA TYR A 60 7.29 0.97 -0.17
C TYR A 60 8.09 0.52 1.04
N GLY A 61 8.43 1.47 1.89
CA GLY A 61 9.19 1.24 3.12
C GLY A 61 8.28 0.84 4.27
N ASN A 62 8.78 -0.01 5.16
CA ASN A 62 8.10 -0.35 6.42
C ASN A 62 6.65 -0.82 6.25
N CYS A 63 6.35 -1.65 5.24
CA CYS A 63 5.01 -2.23 5.14
C CYS A 63 4.78 -3.19 6.31
N LEU A 64 3.67 -3.01 7.03
CA LEU A 64 3.25 -3.91 8.09
C LEU A 64 2.98 -5.30 7.53
N VAL A 65 3.47 -6.35 8.17
CA VAL A 65 3.26 -7.73 7.74
C VAL A 65 2.17 -8.38 8.58
N LEU A 66 1.05 -8.74 7.97
CA LEU A 66 0.01 -9.50 8.67
C LEU A 66 0.55 -10.87 9.09
N ALA A 67 0.08 -11.39 10.22
CA ALA A 67 0.52 -12.69 10.73
C ALA A 67 0.33 -13.83 9.70
N SER A 68 -0.79 -13.80 8.96
CA SER A 68 -1.08 -14.74 7.88
C SER A 68 -0.15 -14.61 6.66
N ALA A 69 0.50 -13.45 6.49
CA ALA A 69 1.51 -13.23 5.46
C ALA A 69 2.92 -13.55 5.96
N ALA A 70 3.19 -13.36 7.25
CA ALA A 70 4.47 -13.66 7.89
C ALA A 70 4.79 -15.16 7.88
N GLU A 71 3.77 -15.99 8.14
CA GLU A 71 3.84 -17.44 8.04
C GLU A 71 2.60 -17.98 7.33
N TYR A 72 2.82 -18.69 6.22
CA TYR A 72 1.77 -19.18 5.33
C TYR A 72 2.02 -20.65 4.98
N LEU A 73 1.03 -21.31 4.37
CA LEU A 73 1.19 -22.69 3.89
C LEU A 73 1.73 -22.74 2.46
N LYS A 74 2.77 -23.55 2.23
CA LYS A 74 3.27 -23.96 0.91
C LYS A 74 3.24 -25.48 0.83
N ASP A 75 2.45 -26.04 -0.09
CA ASP A 75 2.34 -27.49 -0.26
C ASP A 75 2.00 -28.21 1.07
N GLY A 76 1.11 -27.60 1.85
CA GLY A 76 0.71 -28.08 3.18
C GLY A 76 1.74 -27.87 4.30
N LYS A 77 2.87 -27.22 4.03
CA LYS A 77 3.94 -26.97 5.02
C LYS A 77 4.00 -25.50 5.42
N PRO A 78 4.14 -25.18 6.72
CA PRO A 78 4.40 -23.83 7.17
C PRO A 78 5.68 -23.28 6.53
N THR A 79 5.61 -22.08 6.00
CA THR A 79 6.69 -21.41 5.30
C THR A 79 6.67 -19.93 5.67
N LYS A 80 7.85 -19.37 5.93
CA LYS A 80 8.00 -17.98 6.32
C LYS A 80 8.12 -17.07 5.10
N LEU A 81 7.61 -15.85 5.24
CA LEU A 81 7.89 -14.76 4.31
C LEU A 81 9.40 -14.58 4.15
N LYS A 82 9.85 -14.42 2.91
CA LYS A 82 11.28 -14.17 2.61
C LYS A 82 11.44 -13.18 1.48
N ARG A 83 12.63 -12.58 1.41
CA ARG A 83 13.06 -11.75 0.27
C ARG A 83 12.82 -12.50 -1.05
N GLY A 84 12.23 -11.81 -2.01
CA GLY A 84 11.88 -12.34 -3.32
C GLY A 84 10.48 -12.93 -3.42
N ASP A 85 9.76 -13.15 -2.31
CA ASP A 85 8.34 -13.52 -2.37
C ASP A 85 7.54 -12.38 -3.03
N ILE A 86 6.57 -12.76 -3.88
CA ILE A 86 5.62 -11.83 -4.49
C ILE A 86 4.42 -11.71 -3.58
N VAL A 87 4.00 -10.48 -3.31
CA VAL A 87 2.95 -10.17 -2.34
C VAL A 87 1.90 -9.22 -2.91
N GLU A 88 0.71 -9.26 -2.32
CA GLU A 88 -0.27 -8.19 -2.42
C GLU A 88 -0.06 -7.22 -1.26
N VAL A 89 0.07 -5.93 -1.59
CA VAL A 89 0.12 -4.82 -0.63
C VAL A 89 -1.19 -4.07 -0.70
N ALA A 90 -1.81 -3.78 0.45
CA ALA A 90 -2.90 -2.83 0.59
C ALA A 90 -2.38 -1.55 1.26
N PHE A 91 -3.09 -0.44 1.17
CA PHE A 91 -2.76 0.78 1.90
C PHE A 91 -3.91 1.18 2.81
N ASP A 92 -3.58 1.51 4.05
CA ASP A 92 -4.57 1.86 5.05
C ASP A 92 -5.23 3.21 4.74
N ASP A 93 -6.49 3.33 5.16
CA ASP A 93 -7.25 4.59 5.08
C ASP A 93 -6.60 5.70 5.90
N ARG A 94 -5.77 5.39 6.90
CA ARG A 94 -5.15 6.35 7.80
C ARG A 94 -3.70 5.98 8.11
N ASP A 95 -2.96 7.02 8.48
CA ASP A 95 -1.62 6.96 9.05
C ASP A 95 -1.49 5.85 10.11
N GLN A 96 -0.50 4.97 9.95
CA GLN A 96 -0.22 3.88 10.88
C GLN A 96 1.10 4.06 11.67
N ASP A 97 1.74 5.23 11.60
CA ASP A 97 3.08 5.47 12.19
C ASP A 97 3.13 5.21 13.70
N ASN A 98 2.02 5.41 14.41
CA ASN A 98 1.89 5.18 15.85
C ASN A 98 1.25 3.83 16.21
N PHE A 99 0.98 2.96 15.24
CA PHE A 99 0.50 1.61 15.53
C PHE A 99 1.65 0.75 16.07
N ASP A 100 1.47 0.19 17.26
CA ASP A 100 2.50 -0.59 17.98
C ASP A 100 2.19 -2.09 18.07
N GLY A 101 1.12 -2.56 17.43
CA GLY A 101 0.67 -3.96 17.52
C GLY A 101 -0.14 -4.27 18.80
N GLY A 102 -0.47 -3.28 19.62
CA GLY A 102 -1.30 -3.42 20.80
C GLY A 102 -2.80 -3.65 20.51
N SER A 103 -3.57 -3.95 21.56
CA SER A 103 -5.00 -4.26 21.47
C SER A 103 -5.93 -3.03 21.58
N GLY A 104 -5.38 -1.82 21.40
CA GLY A 104 -6.08 -0.56 21.66
C GLY A 104 -6.15 0.37 20.44
N SER A 105 -6.88 1.46 20.58
CA SER A 105 -6.84 2.57 19.63
C SER A 105 -5.50 3.31 19.71
N TYR A 106 -5.01 3.83 18.59
CA TYR A 106 -3.82 4.68 18.53
C TYR A 106 -4.14 6.07 17.94
N SER A 107 -3.32 7.07 18.27
CA SER A 107 -3.43 8.42 17.72
C SER A 107 -2.72 8.52 16.37
N LEU A 108 -3.27 9.26 15.41
CA LEU A 108 -2.59 9.49 14.13
C LEU A 108 -1.39 10.43 14.31
N ALA A 109 -0.24 10.09 13.72
CA ALA A 109 0.92 10.97 13.63
C ALA A 109 0.74 12.03 12.53
N SER A 110 -0.06 11.71 11.50
CA SER A 110 -0.31 12.57 10.36
C SER A 110 -1.76 12.48 9.86
N ARG A 111 -2.13 13.35 8.91
CA ARG A 111 -3.46 13.33 8.25
C ARG A 111 -3.48 12.54 6.93
N ARG A 112 -2.44 11.74 6.65
CA ARG A 112 -2.35 10.92 5.44
C ARG A 112 -3.55 9.96 5.33
N MET A 113 -3.94 9.65 4.10
CA MET A 113 -5.05 8.76 3.77
C MET A 113 -4.70 8.02 2.48
N HIS A 114 -4.86 6.70 2.42
CA HIS A 114 -4.55 5.89 1.24
C HIS A 114 -3.14 6.17 0.68
N SER A 115 -2.15 6.24 1.58
CA SER A 115 -0.79 6.64 1.24
C SER A 115 0.11 5.43 1.02
N GLU A 116 1.04 5.54 0.08
CA GLU A 116 2.10 4.56 -0.17
C GLU A 116 2.97 4.25 1.07
N ASN A 117 3.03 5.20 2.00
CA ASN A 117 3.77 5.06 3.26
C ASN A 117 3.05 4.20 4.30
N ASP A 118 1.75 3.98 4.11
CA ASP A 118 0.88 3.28 5.06
C ASP A 118 0.51 1.89 4.51
N GLY A 119 1.51 1.17 3.99
CA GLY A 119 1.35 -0.14 3.33
C GLY A 119 1.24 -1.34 4.29
N ILE A 120 0.46 -2.34 3.89
CA ILE A 120 0.27 -3.62 4.58
C ILE A 120 0.43 -4.78 3.61
N ILE A 121 1.26 -5.76 3.95
CA ILE A 121 1.38 -7.02 3.23
C ILE A 121 0.23 -7.94 3.64
N MET A 122 -0.72 -8.15 2.72
CA MET A 122 -1.92 -8.95 2.92
C MET A 122 -1.65 -10.45 2.82
N GLY A 123 -0.71 -10.85 1.97
CA GLY A 123 -0.38 -12.25 1.73
C GLY A 123 0.63 -12.45 0.59
N VAL A 124 1.17 -13.66 0.50
CA VAL A 124 2.07 -14.08 -0.59
C VAL A 124 1.27 -14.67 -1.74
N ILE A 125 1.46 -14.12 -2.94
CA ILE A 125 0.86 -14.57 -4.20
C ILE A 125 1.66 -15.75 -4.76
N ARG A 126 0.96 -16.80 -5.22
CA ARG A 126 1.54 -18.08 -5.64
C ARG A 126 0.80 -18.64 -6.83
#